data_AF-A0A180F9A2-F1
#
_entry.id   AF-A0A180F9A2-F1
#
_cell.length_a   1.000
_cell.length_b   1.000
_cell.length_c   1.000
_cell.angle_alpha   90.00
_cell.angle_beta   90.00
_cell.angle_gamma   90.00
#
_symmetry.space_group_name_H-M   'P 1'
#
loop_
_entity.id
_entity.type
_entity.pdbx_description
1 polymer ?
#
loop_
_entity_poly.entity_id
_entity_poly.type
_entity_poly.pdbx_seq_one_letter_code
_entity_poly.pdbx_strand_id
1 'polypeptide(L)'
;MCTLGSGVFQNVPTYCKVHIPKGSEEKYGWESNAANAKWQGFSIVPNFPIAKSFVTTLTNDSTMGYVTGRNINDSIAYDTEVTLIANPVDGHHFVEWTDADGNSLSAANPYIFNVAGDVTIQAHFAINSYRVDLLAENGTITSDDSTYTHGAEAKVEAFPNTGYHFVKWTDANGNNLSADNPYTFIVKSDTTIRAHFTISYRVKLSARNGTIISGDSVYAYGAEVKAEVSPNKNYYFVKWTDEDGDSLSAANPYMFIVKRNMTLTAVFAMNVGDFILVDAAEGGQAIGSGYYGYGTLVAMEAIPDSGYVFTGWKSGDNFKTLITANKKFHFVMTEKVFNAYRAYFAKGSTGSSKVSGSEAKAYYAEGTLHLANLEGSDISVHTIDGRQILQFKANNTEHSAALPAGIYILDATGGKGRHVAKFVVKE
;
A
#
# COMPACT_ATOMS: atom_id res chain seq x y z
N MET A 1 -70.08 -4.42 -32.09
CA MET A 1 -70.61 -4.03 -33.42
C MET A 1 -72.12 -3.87 -33.32
N CYS A 2 -72.64 -2.65 -33.48
CA CYS A 2 -74.07 -2.47 -33.79
C CYS A 2 -74.23 -2.58 -35.31
N THR A 3 -74.80 -3.68 -35.79
CA THR A 3 -75.27 -3.78 -37.19
C THR A 3 -76.62 -3.09 -37.28
N LEU A 4 -76.69 -2.03 -38.09
CA LEU A 4 -77.95 -1.39 -38.46
C LEU A 4 -78.82 -2.43 -39.18
N GLY A 5 -79.97 -2.75 -38.62
CA GLY A 5 -80.89 -3.78 -39.16
C GLY A 5 -81.52 -3.37 -40.49
N SER A 6 -82.05 -4.35 -41.22
CA SER A 6 -82.85 -4.10 -42.43
C SER A 6 -84.06 -3.23 -42.08
N GLY A 7 -84.06 -1.97 -42.52
CA GLY A 7 -85.15 -1.02 -42.25
C GLY A 7 -84.76 0.25 -41.50
N VAL A 8 -83.48 0.47 -41.16
CA VAL A 8 -83.03 1.75 -40.56
C VAL A 8 -83.36 2.98 -41.42
N PHE A 9 -83.51 2.78 -42.73
CA PHE A 9 -83.92 3.82 -43.66
C PHE A 9 -85.40 3.78 -44.05
N GLN A 10 -86.23 2.96 -43.40
CA GLN A 10 -87.69 3.02 -43.59
C GLN A 10 -88.18 4.40 -43.19
N ASN A 11 -88.87 5.07 -44.12
CA ASN A 11 -89.38 6.44 -44.00
C ASN A 11 -88.33 7.55 -44.10
N VAL A 12 -87.08 7.24 -44.47
CA VAL A 12 -86.12 8.28 -44.85
C VAL A 12 -86.47 8.77 -46.25
N PRO A 13 -86.69 10.09 -46.45
CA PRO A 13 -87.03 10.62 -47.76
C PRO A 13 -85.94 10.33 -48.79
N THR A 14 -86.35 10.01 -50.03
CA THR A 14 -85.43 9.64 -51.12
C THR A 14 -84.49 10.76 -51.57
N TYR A 15 -84.76 12.01 -51.19
CA TYR A 15 -83.88 13.16 -51.40
C TYR A 15 -82.73 13.25 -50.38
N CYS A 16 -82.79 12.48 -49.29
CA CYS A 16 -81.70 12.40 -48.33
C CYS A 16 -80.49 11.74 -48.97
N LYS A 17 -79.30 12.22 -48.58
CA LYS A 17 -78.03 11.70 -49.06
C LYS A 17 -77.30 11.02 -47.92
N VAL A 18 -76.63 9.91 -48.22
CA VAL A 18 -75.81 9.18 -47.24
C VAL A 18 -74.41 9.80 -47.29
N HIS A 19 -74.07 10.52 -46.24
CA HIS A 19 -72.71 11.02 -46.05
C HIS A 19 -71.85 9.89 -45.51
N ILE A 20 -70.83 9.50 -46.28
CA ILE A 20 -69.88 8.47 -45.85
C ILE A 20 -68.53 9.10 -45.50
N PRO A 21 -67.82 8.59 -44.48
CA PRO A 21 -66.51 9.10 -44.13
C PRO A 21 -65.57 9.03 -45.34
N LYS A 22 -64.79 10.09 -45.56
CA LYS A 22 -63.68 10.07 -46.52
C LYS A 22 -62.75 8.85 -46.25
N GLY A 23 -62.13 8.27 -47.26
CA GLY A 23 -61.31 7.05 -47.14
C GLY A 23 -62.08 5.72 -46.94
N SER A 24 -63.40 5.73 -46.73
CA SER A 24 -64.23 4.51 -46.64
C SER A 24 -65.05 4.24 -47.90
N GLU A 25 -64.90 5.06 -48.94
CA GLU A 25 -65.71 5.09 -50.15
C GLU A 25 -65.90 3.72 -50.82
N GLU A 26 -64.81 2.97 -51.01
CA GLU A 26 -64.87 1.65 -51.65
C GLU A 26 -65.73 0.64 -50.88
N LYS A 27 -65.74 0.71 -49.53
CA LYS A 27 -66.56 -0.17 -48.68
C LYS A 27 -68.07 0.10 -48.85
N TYR A 28 -68.43 1.29 -49.30
CA TYR A 28 -69.81 1.69 -49.57
C TYR A 28 -70.16 1.66 -51.07
N GLY A 29 -69.32 1.04 -51.90
CA GLY A 29 -69.57 0.85 -53.34
C GLY A 29 -69.33 2.10 -54.18
N TRP A 30 -68.48 3.02 -53.71
CA TRP A 30 -68.06 4.19 -54.47
C TRP A 30 -66.77 3.87 -55.25
N GLU A 31 -66.88 3.78 -56.58
CA GLU A 31 -65.74 3.75 -57.50
C GLU A 31 -65.37 5.20 -57.88
N SER A 32 -64.08 5.49 -58.05
CA SER A 32 -63.47 6.83 -58.11
C SER A 32 -64.02 7.81 -59.17
N ASN A 33 -64.97 7.40 -60.02
CA ASN A 33 -65.66 8.22 -61.03
C ASN A 33 -67.20 8.08 -61.03
N ALA A 34 -67.80 7.43 -60.02
CA ALA A 34 -69.23 7.17 -60.00
C ALA A 34 -70.03 8.36 -59.43
N ALA A 35 -70.35 9.34 -60.27
CA ALA A 35 -71.23 10.47 -59.91
C ALA A 35 -72.63 10.06 -59.37
N ASN A 36 -72.99 8.78 -59.47
CA ASN A 36 -74.28 8.20 -59.12
C ASN A 36 -74.19 7.01 -58.15
N ALA A 37 -73.09 6.85 -57.40
CA ALA A 37 -72.98 5.73 -56.47
C ALA A 37 -74.12 5.76 -55.43
N LYS A 38 -74.74 4.60 -55.20
CA LYS A 38 -75.84 4.44 -54.26
C LYS A 38 -75.52 3.35 -53.25
N TRP A 39 -75.80 3.64 -51.99
CA TRP A 39 -75.73 2.66 -50.91
C TRP A 39 -77.14 2.48 -50.34
N GLN A 40 -77.63 1.24 -50.34
CA GLN A 40 -79.01 0.89 -49.94
C GLN A 40 -80.10 1.77 -50.60
N GLY A 41 -79.89 2.18 -51.86
CA GLY A 41 -80.86 2.96 -52.65
C GLY A 41 -80.73 4.48 -52.54
N PHE A 42 -79.91 4.99 -51.61
CA PHE A 42 -79.68 6.43 -51.41
C PHE A 42 -78.40 6.90 -52.08
N SER A 43 -78.40 8.14 -52.58
CA SER A 43 -77.21 8.73 -53.20
C SER A 43 -76.13 8.95 -52.15
N ILE A 44 -74.92 8.48 -52.46
CA ILE A 44 -73.75 8.64 -51.59
C ILE A 44 -73.17 10.04 -51.81
N VAL A 45 -72.86 10.74 -50.72
CA VAL A 45 -72.00 11.91 -50.74
C VAL A 45 -70.64 11.48 -50.20
N PRO A 46 -69.65 11.25 -51.08
CA PRO A 46 -68.29 10.95 -50.66
C PRO A 46 -67.69 12.23 -50.06
N ASN A 47 -66.53 12.10 -49.42
CA ASN A 47 -65.82 13.24 -48.85
C ASN A 47 -66.58 13.99 -47.75
N PHE A 48 -67.49 13.34 -47.01
CA PHE A 48 -67.81 13.89 -45.70
C PHE A 48 -66.50 13.93 -44.91
N PRO A 49 -66.09 15.08 -44.35
CA PRO A 49 -64.82 15.16 -43.64
C PRO A 49 -64.79 14.01 -42.63
N ILE A 50 -63.82 13.10 -42.78
CA ILE A 50 -63.52 12.16 -41.71
C ILE A 50 -63.33 13.04 -40.49
N ALA A 51 -63.96 12.68 -39.37
CA ALA A 51 -63.40 13.03 -38.08
C ALA A 51 -62.01 12.36 -38.06
N LYS A 52 -61.01 13.06 -38.63
CA LYS A 52 -59.65 12.59 -38.78
C LYS A 52 -59.24 12.11 -37.40
N SER A 53 -59.03 10.81 -37.28
CA SER A 53 -58.77 10.21 -35.99
C SER A 53 -57.28 10.26 -35.72
N PHE A 54 -56.92 10.70 -34.54
CA PHE A 54 -55.54 10.75 -34.06
C PHE A 54 -55.30 9.59 -33.11
N VAL A 55 -54.25 8.82 -33.39
CA VAL A 55 -53.70 7.85 -32.44
C VAL A 55 -52.55 8.54 -31.73
N THR A 56 -52.75 8.85 -30.45
CA THR A 56 -51.70 9.40 -29.59
C THR A 56 -51.10 8.26 -28.78
N THR A 57 -49.77 8.11 -28.82
CA THR A 57 -49.06 7.09 -28.05
C THR A 57 -48.32 7.72 -26.88
N LEU A 58 -48.50 7.16 -25.69
CA LEU A 58 -47.78 7.54 -24.48
C LEU A 58 -47.01 6.35 -23.92
N THR A 59 -46.07 6.64 -23.02
CA THR A 59 -45.41 5.64 -22.18
C THR A 59 -45.67 6.00 -20.72
N ASN A 60 -45.74 5.02 -19.84
CA ASN A 60 -45.77 5.27 -18.39
C ASN A 60 -44.47 5.94 -17.91
N ASP A 61 -43.33 5.55 -18.46
CA ASP A 61 -42.04 6.18 -18.22
C ASP A 61 -41.16 6.09 -19.48
N SER A 62 -40.79 7.23 -20.04
CA SER A 62 -39.97 7.33 -21.25
C SER A 62 -38.52 6.84 -21.06
N THR A 63 -38.08 6.65 -19.81
CA THR A 63 -36.77 6.07 -19.50
C THR A 63 -36.77 4.54 -19.60
N MET A 64 -37.94 3.90 -19.52
CA MET A 64 -38.10 2.44 -19.51
C MET A 64 -38.38 1.85 -20.90
N GLY A 65 -38.85 2.66 -21.84
CA GLY A 65 -39.21 2.20 -23.17
C GLY A 65 -39.80 3.30 -24.05
N TYR A 66 -40.01 2.98 -25.31
CA TYR A 66 -40.64 3.87 -26.28
C TYR A 66 -41.55 3.11 -27.24
N VAL A 67 -42.52 3.83 -27.81
CA VAL A 67 -43.48 3.27 -28.76
C VAL A 67 -43.07 3.65 -30.18
N THR A 68 -43.15 2.70 -31.09
CA THR A 68 -43.02 2.91 -32.54
C THR A 68 -44.23 2.29 -33.24
N GLY A 69 -44.43 2.61 -34.50
CA GLY A 69 -45.48 1.97 -35.28
C GLY A 69 -45.72 2.66 -36.60
N ARG A 70 -46.59 2.05 -37.39
CA ARG A 70 -46.97 2.52 -38.72
C ARG A 70 -48.27 3.31 -38.63
N ASN A 71 -48.35 4.42 -39.37
CA ASN A 71 -49.49 5.34 -39.39
C ASN A 71 -49.74 6.12 -38.08
N ILE A 72 -48.74 6.31 -37.22
CA ILE A 72 -48.86 7.15 -36.02
C ILE A 72 -48.59 8.62 -36.41
N ASN A 73 -49.38 9.56 -35.88
CA ASN A 73 -49.29 11.02 -36.10
C ASN A 73 -49.76 11.56 -37.47
N ASP A 74 -50.25 10.69 -38.35
CA ASP A 74 -50.99 11.12 -39.56
C ASP A 74 -52.49 11.18 -39.28
N SER A 75 -53.25 11.88 -40.13
CA SER A 75 -54.70 11.79 -40.07
C SER A 75 -55.15 10.43 -40.58
N ILE A 76 -55.55 9.54 -39.67
CA ILE A 76 -55.90 8.16 -40.00
C ILE A 76 -57.37 8.08 -40.42
N ALA A 77 -57.66 7.35 -41.51
CA ALA A 77 -59.02 7.09 -41.95
C ALA A 77 -59.70 6.08 -41.03
N TYR A 78 -61.02 6.19 -40.90
CA TYR A 78 -61.81 5.24 -40.11
C TYR A 78 -61.59 3.79 -40.59
N ASP A 79 -61.48 2.86 -39.65
CA ASP A 79 -61.25 1.43 -39.87
C ASP A 79 -59.96 1.11 -40.64
N THR A 80 -58.95 1.99 -40.50
CA THR A 80 -57.57 1.71 -40.89
C THR A 80 -56.90 0.90 -39.78
N GLU A 81 -56.19 -0.16 -40.17
CA GLU A 81 -55.38 -0.96 -39.26
C GLU A 81 -54.11 -0.20 -38.85
N VAL A 82 -53.85 -0.14 -37.55
CA VAL A 82 -52.67 0.46 -36.94
C VAL A 82 -51.91 -0.62 -36.19
N THR A 83 -50.57 -0.57 -36.28
CA THR A 83 -49.67 -1.45 -35.54
C THR A 83 -48.79 -0.62 -34.63
N LEU A 84 -48.86 -0.88 -33.34
CA LEU A 84 -48.00 -0.30 -32.31
C LEU A 84 -47.01 -1.37 -31.81
N ILE A 85 -45.75 -0.98 -31.69
CA ILE A 85 -44.66 -1.81 -31.17
C ILE A 85 -44.07 -1.08 -29.97
N ALA A 86 -44.11 -1.73 -28.82
CA ALA A 86 -43.44 -1.29 -27.62
C ALA A 86 -41.98 -1.79 -27.66
N ASN A 87 -41.04 -0.88 -27.45
CA ASN A 87 -39.61 -1.17 -27.43
C ASN A 87 -39.07 -0.86 -26.03
N PRO A 88 -38.96 -1.87 -25.14
CA PRO A 88 -38.35 -1.68 -23.83
C PRO A 88 -36.87 -1.30 -23.98
N VAL A 89 -36.40 -0.41 -23.11
CA VAL A 89 -34.97 -0.15 -22.90
C VAL A 89 -34.36 -1.34 -22.15
N ASP A 90 -33.05 -1.53 -22.28
CA ASP A 90 -32.30 -2.58 -21.56
C ASP A 90 -32.66 -2.59 -20.07
N GLY A 91 -32.83 -3.79 -19.51
CA GLY A 91 -33.28 -3.97 -18.12
C GLY A 91 -34.77 -3.81 -17.84
N HIS A 92 -35.60 -3.57 -18.86
CA HIS A 92 -37.04 -3.43 -18.73
C HIS A 92 -37.79 -4.42 -19.62
N HIS A 93 -39.08 -4.59 -19.36
CA HIS A 93 -39.98 -5.36 -20.21
C HIS A 93 -41.31 -4.63 -20.41
N PHE A 94 -41.97 -4.94 -21.52
CA PHE A 94 -43.31 -4.47 -21.81
C PHE A 94 -44.33 -5.29 -21.01
N VAL A 95 -45.29 -4.61 -20.38
CA VAL A 95 -46.34 -5.21 -19.55
C VAL A 95 -47.65 -5.29 -20.35
N GLU A 96 -48.20 -4.14 -20.73
CA GLU A 96 -49.47 -4.06 -21.45
C GLU A 96 -49.70 -2.69 -22.10
N TRP A 97 -50.71 -2.63 -22.98
CA TRP A 97 -51.30 -1.43 -23.54
C TRP A 97 -52.58 -1.08 -22.79
N THR A 98 -52.76 0.20 -22.43
CA THR A 98 -54.01 0.71 -21.85
C THR A 98 -54.56 1.89 -22.64
N ASP A 99 -55.85 2.19 -22.45
CA ASP A 99 -56.43 3.45 -22.89
C ASP A 99 -56.09 4.60 -21.91
N ALA A 100 -56.62 5.80 -22.19
CA ALA A 100 -56.45 7.00 -21.36
C ALA A 100 -57.05 6.88 -19.96
N ASP A 101 -58.08 6.04 -19.80
CA ASP A 101 -58.77 5.81 -18.52
C ASP A 101 -58.07 4.70 -17.70
N GLY A 102 -57.04 4.07 -18.26
CA GLY A 102 -56.28 2.99 -17.65
C GLY A 102 -56.88 1.60 -17.84
N ASN A 103 -57.85 1.43 -18.74
CA ASN A 103 -58.40 0.11 -19.04
C ASN A 103 -57.41 -0.68 -19.92
N SER A 104 -57.20 -1.95 -19.57
CA SER A 104 -56.34 -2.87 -20.34
C SER A 104 -56.91 -3.10 -21.74
N LEU A 105 -56.10 -2.83 -22.76
CA LEU A 105 -56.43 -3.05 -24.17
C LEU A 105 -55.82 -4.34 -24.70
N SER A 106 -54.54 -4.59 -24.41
CA SER A 106 -53.82 -5.77 -24.88
C SER A 106 -52.49 -5.98 -24.15
N ALA A 107 -52.15 -7.23 -23.84
CA ALA A 107 -50.81 -7.62 -23.39
C ALA A 107 -49.90 -8.07 -24.55
N ALA A 108 -50.40 -8.06 -25.80
CA ALA A 108 -49.62 -8.45 -26.96
C ALA A 108 -48.72 -7.30 -27.45
N ASN A 109 -47.50 -7.64 -27.86
CA ASN A 109 -46.57 -6.74 -28.51
C ASN A 109 -45.97 -7.43 -29.74
N PRO A 110 -46.27 -6.98 -30.98
CA PRO A 110 -47.02 -5.77 -31.34
C PRO A 110 -48.52 -5.82 -31.01
N TYR A 111 -49.14 -4.64 -30.87
CA TYR A 111 -50.59 -4.46 -30.78
C TYR A 111 -51.16 -3.94 -32.09
N ILE A 112 -52.17 -4.65 -32.61
CA ILE A 112 -52.81 -4.37 -33.89
C ILE A 112 -54.29 -4.13 -33.64
N PHE A 113 -54.82 -3.01 -34.15
CA PHE A 113 -56.23 -2.64 -34.01
C PHE A 113 -56.71 -1.75 -35.15
N ASN A 114 -58.03 -1.67 -35.34
CA ASN A 114 -58.65 -0.76 -36.30
C ASN A 114 -59.10 0.53 -35.60
N VAL A 115 -58.78 1.68 -36.20
CA VAL A 115 -59.11 2.99 -35.64
C VAL A 115 -60.60 3.30 -35.82
N ALA A 116 -61.32 3.46 -34.70
CA ALA A 116 -62.74 3.81 -34.70
C ALA A 116 -63.03 5.28 -34.35
N GLY A 117 -62.01 6.02 -33.90
CA GLY A 117 -62.07 7.40 -33.43
C GLY A 117 -60.72 7.84 -32.85
N ASP A 118 -60.66 9.05 -32.31
CA ASP A 118 -59.49 9.52 -31.55
C ASP A 118 -59.23 8.58 -30.37
N VAL A 119 -57.99 8.12 -30.25
CA VAL A 119 -57.60 7.20 -29.18
C VAL A 119 -56.22 7.58 -28.64
N THR A 120 -56.10 7.57 -27.33
CA THR A 120 -54.82 7.65 -26.64
C THR A 120 -54.51 6.27 -26.10
N ILE A 121 -53.37 5.73 -26.49
CA ILE A 121 -52.88 4.41 -26.08
C ILE A 121 -51.59 4.60 -25.32
N GLN A 122 -51.50 4.02 -24.13
CA GLN A 122 -50.32 4.06 -23.30
C GLN A 122 -49.65 2.69 -23.25
N ALA A 123 -48.35 2.63 -23.52
CA ALA A 123 -47.52 1.47 -23.22
C ALA A 123 -47.05 1.51 -21.76
N HIS A 124 -47.20 0.39 -21.06
CA HIS A 124 -46.65 0.20 -19.72
C HIS A 124 -45.41 -0.68 -19.78
N PHE A 125 -44.32 -0.18 -19.23
CA PHE A 125 -43.07 -0.89 -19.03
C PHE A 125 -42.80 -1.06 -17.54
N ALA A 126 -42.10 -2.15 -17.19
CA ALA A 126 -41.62 -2.40 -15.84
C ALA A 126 -40.15 -2.79 -15.86
N ILE A 127 -39.43 -2.42 -14.79
CA ILE A 127 -38.04 -2.83 -14.60
C ILE A 127 -37.97 -4.32 -14.29
N ASN A 128 -36.98 -5.01 -14.86
CA ASN A 128 -36.73 -6.42 -14.58
C ASN A 128 -36.18 -6.58 -13.16
N SER A 129 -36.47 -7.74 -12.57
CA SER A 129 -35.90 -8.15 -11.29
C SER A 129 -35.19 -9.48 -11.47
N TYR A 130 -34.05 -9.64 -10.80
CA TYR A 130 -33.17 -10.80 -10.91
C TYR A 130 -32.84 -11.36 -9.53
N ARG A 131 -32.66 -12.67 -9.50
CA ARG A 131 -32.32 -13.41 -8.29
C ARG A 131 -30.80 -13.57 -8.16
N VAL A 132 -30.30 -13.35 -6.94
CA VAL A 132 -28.91 -13.59 -6.57
C VAL A 132 -28.86 -14.80 -5.64
N ASP A 133 -28.29 -15.89 -6.12
CA ASP A 133 -28.05 -17.11 -5.34
C ASP A 133 -26.68 -17.08 -4.67
N LEU A 134 -26.63 -17.42 -3.39
CA LEU A 134 -25.40 -17.40 -2.60
C LEU A 134 -25.06 -18.81 -2.11
N LEU A 135 -23.83 -19.25 -2.36
CA LEU A 135 -23.35 -20.57 -1.95
C LEU A 135 -22.05 -20.46 -1.17
N ALA A 136 -21.98 -21.13 -0.03
CA ALA A 136 -20.77 -21.22 0.79
C ALA A 136 -20.61 -22.62 1.36
N GLU A 137 -19.37 -23.10 1.36
CA GLU A 137 -18.94 -24.25 2.13
C GLU A 137 -17.89 -23.78 3.15
N ASN A 138 -17.96 -24.25 4.39
CA ASN A 138 -17.06 -23.84 5.49
C ASN A 138 -17.16 -22.35 5.90
N GLY A 139 -18.31 -21.74 5.64
CA GLY A 139 -18.69 -20.42 6.11
C GLY A 139 -20.16 -20.13 5.82
N THR A 140 -20.57 -18.90 6.10
CA THR A 140 -21.90 -18.37 5.75
C THR A 140 -21.75 -17.09 4.93
N ILE A 141 -22.83 -16.71 4.25
CA ILE A 141 -22.90 -15.46 3.48
C ILE A 141 -24.15 -14.70 3.94
N THR A 142 -24.03 -13.39 4.10
CA THR A 142 -25.17 -12.49 4.26
C THR A 142 -25.27 -11.54 3.06
N SER A 143 -26.49 -11.18 2.70
CA SER A 143 -26.80 -10.15 1.70
C SER A 143 -27.95 -9.30 2.18
N ASP A 144 -28.10 -8.12 1.57
CA ASP A 144 -29.20 -7.21 1.87
C ASP A 144 -30.55 -7.73 1.35
N ASP A 145 -30.55 -8.42 0.21
CA ASP A 145 -31.71 -9.03 -0.41
C ASP A 145 -31.29 -10.31 -1.18
N SER A 146 -32.28 -11.06 -1.66
CA SER A 146 -32.14 -12.18 -2.59
C SER A 146 -32.61 -11.85 -4.01
N THR A 147 -33.35 -10.75 -4.17
CA THR A 147 -33.85 -10.28 -5.47
C THR A 147 -33.58 -8.79 -5.66
N TYR A 148 -33.10 -8.40 -6.84
CA TYR A 148 -32.64 -7.05 -7.13
C TYR A 148 -33.18 -6.58 -8.48
N THR A 149 -33.59 -5.31 -8.57
CA THR A 149 -33.96 -4.71 -9.86
C THR A 149 -32.75 -4.58 -10.79
N HIS A 150 -32.97 -4.56 -12.10
CA HIS A 150 -31.90 -4.41 -13.08
C HIS A 150 -31.06 -3.15 -12.80
N GLY A 151 -29.74 -3.32 -12.71
CA GLY A 151 -28.80 -2.23 -12.46
C GLY A 151 -28.66 -1.84 -10.98
N ALA A 152 -29.40 -2.49 -10.07
CA ALA A 152 -29.22 -2.28 -8.64
C ALA A 152 -27.87 -2.83 -8.15
N GLU A 153 -27.35 -2.21 -7.10
CA GLU A 153 -26.14 -2.65 -6.42
C GLU A 153 -26.49 -3.69 -5.34
N ALA A 154 -25.80 -4.83 -5.38
CA ALA A 154 -25.89 -5.88 -4.39
C ALA A 154 -24.58 -5.96 -3.59
N LYS A 155 -24.70 -6.07 -2.26
CA LYS A 155 -23.58 -6.27 -1.34
C LYS A 155 -23.71 -7.61 -0.65
N VAL A 156 -22.62 -8.37 -0.65
CA VAL A 156 -22.52 -9.68 0.01
C VAL A 156 -21.31 -9.71 0.93
N GLU A 157 -21.45 -10.38 2.08
CA GLU A 157 -20.38 -10.52 3.06
C GLU A 157 -20.25 -11.97 3.51
N ALA A 158 -19.03 -12.49 3.51
CA ALA A 158 -18.70 -13.86 3.89
C ALA A 158 -18.19 -13.91 5.33
N PHE A 159 -18.73 -14.85 6.11
CA PHE A 159 -18.30 -15.13 7.48
C PHE A 159 -17.71 -16.54 7.54
N PRO A 160 -16.39 -16.69 7.70
CA PRO A 160 -15.76 -18.01 7.80
C PRO A 160 -16.22 -18.78 9.04
N ASN A 161 -16.39 -20.10 8.92
CA ASN A 161 -16.53 -20.96 10.09
C ASN A 161 -15.21 -21.01 10.88
N THR A 162 -15.28 -21.44 12.14
CA THR A 162 -14.11 -21.65 12.98
C THR A 162 -13.05 -22.51 12.28
N GLY A 163 -11.81 -22.02 12.22
CA GLY A 163 -10.69 -22.71 11.57
C GLY A 163 -10.56 -22.43 10.07
N TYR A 164 -11.38 -21.54 9.51
CA TYR A 164 -11.30 -21.11 8.11
C TYR A 164 -11.07 -19.60 7.99
N HIS A 165 -10.68 -19.15 6.80
CA HIS A 165 -10.76 -17.75 6.40
C HIS A 165 -11.27 -17.64 4.97
N PHE A 166 -11.83 -16.48 4.66
CA PHE A 166 -12.33 -16.16 3.33
C PHE A 166 -11.16 -15.91 2.37
N VAL A 167 -11.27 -16.43 1.15
CA VAL A 167 -10.25 -16.29 0.10
C VAL A 167 -10.75 -15.42 -1.05
N LYS A 168 -11.92 -15.75 -1.61
CA LYS A 168 -12.46 -15.08 -2.81
C LYS A 168 -13.91 -15.45 -3.10
N TRP A 169 -14.53 -14.64 -3.94
CA TRP A 169 -15.81 -14.87 -4.58
C TRP A 169 -15.61 -15.40 -6.01
N THR A 170 -16.46 -16.34 -6.43
CA THR A 170 -16.55 -16.78 -7.83
C THR A 170 -17.98 -16.82 -8.33
N ASP A 171 -18.17 -16.82 -9.65
CA ASP A 171 -19.47 -17.12 -10.25
C ASP A 171 -19.78 -18.63 -10.24
N ALA A 172 -20.92 -19.00 -10.83
CA ALA A 172 -21.34 -20.40 -11.00
C ALA A 172 -20.34 -21.25 -11.81
N ASN A 173 -19.65 -20.63 -12.77
CA ASN A 173 -18.68 -21.28 -13.67
C ASN A 173 -17.29 -21.39 -13.03
N GLY A 174 -17.09 -20.81 -11.85
CA GLY A 174 -15.81 -20.78 -11.15
C GLY A 174 -14.89 -19.64 -11.56
N ASN A 175 -15.37 -18.66 -12.33
CA ASN A 175 -14.60 -17.47 -12.67
C ASN A 175 -14.42 -16.58 -11.43
N ASN A 176 -13.22 -16.04 -11.25
CA ASN A 176 -12.92 -15.15 -10.13
C ASN A 176 -13.69 -13.83 -10.26
N LEU A 177 -14.44 -13.45 -9.23
CA LEU A 177 -15.18 -12.19 -9.18
C LEU A 177 -14.44 -11.13 -8.36
N SER A 178 -14.07 -11.46 -7.12
CA SER A 178 -13.35 -10.55 -6.22
C SER A 178 -12.65 -11.31 -5.10
N ALA A 179 -11.58 -10.75 -4.55
CA ALA A 179 -10.95 -11.21 -3.30
C ALA A 179 -11.35 -10.35 -2.09
N ASP A 180 -12.14 -9.30 -2.31
CA ASP A 180 -12.59 -8.39 -1.26
C ASP A 180 -13.77 -8.98 -0.50
N ASN A 181 -13.82 -8.71 0.80
CA ASN A 181 -14.94 -9.07 1.67
C ASN A 181 -15.19 -7.92 2.65
N PRO A 182 -16.35 -7.25 2.59
CA PRO A 182 -17.51 -7.51 1.74
C PRO A 182 -17.27 -7.23 0.23
N TYR A 183 -18.09 -7.85 -0.63
CA TYR A 183 -18.07 -7.66 -2.09
C TYR A 183 -19.34 -6.98 -2.58
N THR A 184 -19.17 -5.98 -3.43
CA THR A 184 -20.26 -5.19 -4.01
C THR A 184 -20.22 -5.26 -5.54
N PHE A 185 -21.38 -5.45 -6.18
CA PHE A 185 -21.49 -5.57 -7.64
C PHE A 185 -22.86 -5.12 -8.16
N ILE A 186 -22.96 -4.89 -9.47
CA ILE A 186 -24.22 -4.48 -10.13
C ILE A 186 -24.92 -5.72 -10.71
N VAL A 187 -26.20 -5.89 -10.38
CA VAL A 187 -27.03 -7.01 -10.85
C VAL A 187 -27.63 -6.70 -12.22
N LYS A 188 -27.34 -7.53 -13.23
CA LYS A 188 -27.88 -7.38 -14.60
C LYS A 188 -28.62 -8.61 -15.12
N SER A 189 -28.47 -9.73 -14.44
CA SER A 189 -29.11 -11.00 -14.75
C SER A 189 -29.18 -11.83 -13.49
N ASP A 190 -29.94 -12.92 -13.53
CA ASP A 190 -29.84 -13.96 -12.49
C ASP A 190 -28.39 -14.42 -12.39
N THR A 191 -27.89 -14.52 -11.17
CA THR A 191 -26.49 -14.88 -10.92
C THR A 191 -26.34 -15.73 -9.68
N THR A 192 -25.30 -16.54 -9.65
CA THR A 192 -24.91 -17.32 -8.48
C THR A 192 -23.50 -16.93 -8.09
N ILE A 193 -23.33 -16.55 -6.83
CA ILE A 193 -22.05 -16.17 -6.23
C ILE A 193 -21.66 -17.22 -5.20
N ARG A 194 -20.41 -17.68 -5.28
CA ARG A 194 -19.83 -18.64 -4.34
C ARG A 194 -18.73 -17.99 -3.51
N ALA A 195 -18.80 -18.12 -2.18
CA ALA A 195 -17.69 -17.80 -1.30
C ALA A 195 -16.75 -19.00 -1.15
N HIS A 196 -15.46 -18.78 -1.34
CA HIS A 196 -14.43 -19.79 -1.12
C HIS A 196 -13.68 -19.49 0.17
N PHE A 197 -13.57 -20.52 1.00
CA PHE A 197 -12.85 -20.48 2.26
C PHE A 197 -11.74 -21.53 2.25
N THR A 198 -10.65 -21.25 2.96
CA THR A 198 -9.57 -22.23 3.15
C THR A 198 -9.16 -22.29 4.62
N ILE A 199 -8.47 -23.37 4.98
CA ILE A 199 -8.08 -23.68 6.36
C ILE A 199 -7.10 -22.62 6.87
N SER A 200 -7.32 -22.22 8.12
CA SER A 200 -6.46 -21.34 8.89
C SER A 200 -5.83 -22.08 10.06
N TYR A 201 -4.60 -21.71 10.41
CA TYR A 201 -3.87 -22.24 11.54
C TYR A 201 -3.42 -21.12 12.48
N ARG A 202 -3.40 -21.41 13.79
CA ARG A 202 -2.92 -20.48 14.81
C ARG A 202 -1.40 -20.61 14.96
N VAL A 203 -0.72 -19.48 14.87
CA VAL A 203 0.67 -19.32 15.33
C VAL A 203 0.62 -18.62 16.68
N LYS A 204 1.19 -19.24 17.70
CA LYS A 204 1.30 -18.70 19.05
C LYS A 204 2.77 -18.50 19.39
N LEU A 205 3.15 -17.29 19.75
CA LEU A 205 4.53 -16.95 20.12
C LEU A 205 4.61 -16.69 21.62
N SER A 206 5.75 -17.02 22.24
CA SER A 206 6.03 -16.65 23.63
C SER A 206 7.46 -16.16 23.80
N ALA A 207 7.66 -15.14 24.65
CA ALA A 207 8.96 -14.53 24.90
C ALA A 207 9.06 -14.06 26.36
N ARG A 208 9.62 -14.86 27.27
CA ARG A 208 9.69 -14.52 28.71
C ARG A 208 10.62 -13.32 28.99
N ASN A 209 11.76 -13.24 28.31
CA ASN A 209 12.80 -12.22 28.51
C ASN A 209 12.92 -11.28 27.31
N GLY A 210 11.81 -11.07 26.61
CA GLY A 210 11.70 -10.16 25.48
C GLY A 210 10.25 -9.76 25.22
N THR A 211 10.02 -8.99 24.16
CA THR A 211 8.71 -8.57 23.68
C THR A 211 8.50 -9.09 22.27
N ILE A 212 7.33 -9.69 22.00
CA ILE A 212 6.94 -10.10 20.64
C ILE A 212 6.59 -8.85 19.83
N ILE A 213 7.25 -8.66 18.70
CA ILE A 213 7.00 -7.56 17.77
C ILE A 213 5.98 -7.97 16.71
N SER A 214 6.11 -9.18 16.16
CA SER A 214 5.21 -9.68 15.11
C SER A 214 5.19 -11.22 15.04
N GLY A 215 4.15 -11.76 14.39
CA GLY A 215 4.03 -13.18 14.06
C GLY A 215 3.04 -14.00 14.92
N ASP A 216 2.51 -13.45 16.02
CA ASP A 216 1.44 -14.11 16.81
C ASP A 216 0.08 -13.76 16.23
N SER A 217 -0.49 -14.67 15.44
CA SER A 217 -1.80 -14.49 14.81
C SER A 217 -2.37 -15.80 14.27
N VAL A 218 -3.50 -15.72 13.57
CA VAL A 218 -4.07 -16.79 12.75
C VAL A 218 -3.70 -16.53 11.29
N TYR A 219 -3.24 -17.56 10.59
CA TYR A 219 -2.74 -17.47 9.22
C TYR A 219 -3.33 -18.56 8.33
N ALA A 220 -3.40 -18.29 7.03
CA ALA A 220 -3.75 -19.29 6.02
C ALA A 220 -2.74 -20.44 6.00
N TYR A 221 -3.21 -21.65 5.63
CA TYR A 221 -2.29 -22.69 5.18
C TYR A 221 -1.40 -22.18 4.04
N GLY A 222 -0.09 -22.35 4.18
CA GLY A 222 0.90 -21.91 3.19
C GLY A 222 1.33 -20.45 3.31
N ALA A 223 0.75 -19.67 4.22
CA ALA A 223 1.18 -18.28 4.44
C ALA A 223 2.62 -18.23 4.96
N GLU A 224 3.39 -17.27 4.44
CA GLU A 224 4.71 -16.93 4.98
C GLU A 224 4.57 -15.92 6.13
N VAL A 225 5.16 -16.24 7.27
CA VAL A 225 5.05 -15.46 8.51
C VAL A 225 6.43 -15.00 8.94
N LYS A 226 6.49 -13.72 9.35
CA LYS A 226 7.64 -13.10 10.00
C LYS A 226 7.41 -13.07 11.51
N ALA A 227 8.13 -13.92 12.25
CA ALA A 227 8.18 -13.84 13.71
C ALA A 227 9.37 -12.98 14.15
N GLU A 228 9.12 -11.98 14.98
CA GLU A 228 10.14 -11.03 15.42
C GLU A 228 9.98 -10.72 16.92
N VAL A 229 11.11 -10.62 17.62
CA VAL A 229 11.16 -10.28 19.05
C VAL A 229 12.21 -9.22 19.35
N SER A 230 11.96 -8.40 20.37
CA SER A 230 12.96 -7.53 20.97
C SER A 230 13.40 -8.10 22.32
N PRO A 231 14.70 -8.35 22.57
CA PRO A 231 15.19 -8.71 23.89
C PRO A 231 14.91 -7.60 24.93
N ASN A 232 14.70 -8.01 26.18
CA ASN A 232 14.67 -7.07 27.32
C ASN A 232 16.08 -6.57 27.63
N LYS A 233 16.18 -5.51 28.43
CA LYS A 233 17.47 -4.98 28.90
C LYS A 233 18.33 -6.09 29.53
N ASN A 234 19.61 -6.13 29.19
CA ASN A 234 20.60 -7.12 29.63
C ASN A 234 20.34 -8.56 29.12
N TYR A 235 19.49 -8.75 28.11
CA TYR A 235 19.32 -10.02 27.42
C TYR A 235 19.64 -9.87 25.94
N TYR A 236 20.02 -10.98 25.30
CA TYR A 236 20.08 -11.09 23.85
C TYR A 236 19.28 -12.32 23.38
N PHE A 237 18.73 -12.22 22.17
CA PHE A 237 18.01 -13.31 21.54
C PHE A 237 18.99 -14.41 21.12
N VAL A 238 18.66 -15.66 21.44
CA VAL A 238 19.48 -16.83 21.09
C VAL A 238 18.86 -17.58 19.91
N LYS A 239 17.60 -18.01 20.05
CA LYS A 239 16.89 -18.82 19.05
C LYS A 239 15.38 -18.90 19.31
N TRP A 240 14.65 -19.33 18.30
CA TRP A 240 13.29 -19.83 18.37
C TRP A 240 13.30 -21.35 18.55
N THR A 241 12.43 -21.85 19.41
CA THR A 241 12.14 -23.29 19.57
C THR A 241 10.67 -23.57 19.38
N ASP A 242 10.31 -24.82 19.13
CA ASP A 242 8.90 -25.26 19.18
C ASP A 242 8.44 -25.59 20.61
N GLU A 243 7.30 -26.27 20.73
CA GLU A 243 6.70 -26.69 22.00
C GLU A 243 7.45 -27.82 22.70
N ASP A 244 8.15 -28.66 21.95
CA ASP A 244 8.98 -29.76 22.48
C ASP A 244 10.38 -29.25 22.89
N GLY A 245 10.71 -28.01 22.54
CA GLY A 245 11.99 -27.36 22.84
C GLY A 245 13.04 -27.54 21.75
N ASP A 246 12.66 -28.11 20.60
CA ASP A 246 13.55 -28.31 19.48
C ASP A 246 13.87 -27.00 18.78
N SER A 247 15.12 -26.88 18.32
CA SER A 247 15.62 -25.64 17.72
C SER A 247 15.03 -25.43 16.32
N LEU A 248 14.30 -24.34 16.12
CA LEU A 248 13.71 -23.99 14.82
C LEU A 248 14.60 -23.04 14.02
N SER A 249 15.09 -21.96 14.65
CA SER A 249 15.89 -20.94 13.97
C SER A 249 16.65 -20.05 14.94
N ALA A 250 17.88 -19.68 14.61
CA ALA A 250 18.66 -18.67 15.35
C ALA A 250 18.50 -17.25 14.75
N ALA A 251 17.69 -17.09 13.70
CA ALA A 251 17.45 -15.79 13.08
C ALA A 251 16.34 -15.02 13.83
N ASN A 252 16.53 -13.70 13.95
CA ASN A 252 15.51 -12.77 14.39
C ASN A 252 15.58 -11.52 13.49
N PRO A 253 14.60 -11.30 12.60
CA PRO A 253 13.33 -12.04 12.46
C PRO A 253 13.49 -13.46 11.87
N TYR A 254 12.55 -14.35 12.20
CA TYR A 254 12.42 -15.71 11.64
C TYR A 254 11.26 -15.77 10.63
N MET A 255 11.57 -16.18 9.40
CA MET A 255 10.62 -16.39 8.31
C MET A 255 10.28 -17.89 8.17
N PHE A 256 9.00 -18.25 8.15
CA PHE A 256 8.55 -19.63 7.95
C PHE A 256 7.17 -19.73 7.29
N ILE A 257 6.85 -20.92 6.76
CA ILE A 257 5.55 -21.21 6.14
C ILE A 257 4.66 -21.96 7.12
N VAL A 258 3.43 -21.48 7.30
CA VAL A 258 2.43 -22.09 8.18
C VAL A 258 1.82 -23.32 7.54
N LYS A 259 1.97 -24.48 8.17
CA LYS A 259 1.43 -25.76 7.67
C LYS A 259 0.47 -26.44 8.64
N ARG A 260 0.46 -26.00 9.88
CA ARG A 260 -0.35 -26.51 11.00
C ARG A 260 -0.40 -25.43 12.08
N ASN A 261 -1.11 -25.68 13.18
CA ASN A 261 -0.95 -24.86 14.38
C ASN A 261 0.50 -24.95 14.86
N MET A 262 1.10 -23.81 15.18
CA MET A 262 2.50 -23.73 15.59
C MET A 262 2.61 -22.95 16.89
N THR A 263 3.36 -23.50 17.85
CA THR A 263 3.74 -22.80 19.07
C THR A 263 5.24 -22.59 19.03
N LEU A 264 5.69 -21.34 19.08
CA LEU A 264 7.12 -21.01 19.08
C LEU A 264 7.48 -20.23 20.35
N THR A 265 8.65 -20.52 20.90
CA THR A 265 9.19 -19.86 22.07
C THR A 265 10.52 -19.19 21.73
N ALA A 266 10.62 -17.89 21.99
CA ALA A 266 11.89 -17.16 21.89
C ALA A 266 12.72 -17.40 23.15
N VAL A 267 13.92 -17.93 22.95
CA VAL A 267 14.91 -18.20 24.00
C VAL A 267 15.92 -17.04 24.03
N PHE A 268 16.18 -16.56 25.25
CA PHE A 268 17.11 -15.46 25.50
C PHE A 268 18.15 -15.87 26.53
N ALA A 269 19.35 -15.31 26.42
CA ALA A 269 20.40 -15.43 27.41
C ALA A 269 20.71 -14.06 28.02
N MET A 270 21.05 -14.05 29.31
CA MET A 270 21.45 -12.83 30.02
C MET A 270 22.88 -12.47 29.64
N ASN A 271 23.15 -11.18 29.45
CA ASN A 271 24.51 -10.64 29.40
C ASN A 271 25.09 -10.71 30.82
N VAL A 272 25.68 -11.85 31.18
CA VAL A 272 26.42 -12.00 32.44
C VAL A 272 27.69 -11.15 32.36
N GLY A 273 28.07 -10.49 33.44
CA GLY A 273 29.30 -9.69 33.51
C GLY A 273 30.32 -10.31 34.46
N ASP A 274 31.56 -9.82 34.43
CA ASP A 274 32.59 -10.17 35.41
C ASP A 274 33.02 -8.96 36.25
N PHE A 275 33.69 -9.23 37.38
CA PHE A 275 34.31 -8.22 38.22
C PHE A 275 35.72 -7.87 37.72
N ILE A 276 35.98 -6.57 37.52
CA ILE A 276 37.32 -6.05 37.26
C ILE A 276 37.91 -5.56 38.58
N LEU A 277 39.06 -6.13 38.96
CA LEU A 277 39.87 -5.68 40.08
C LEU A 277 40.93 -4.68 39.59
N VAL A 278 40.96 -3.49 40.17
CA VAL A 278 41.94 -2.45 39.86
C VAL A 278 42.67 -2.06 41.13
N ASP A 279 44.00 -2.05 41.04
CA ASP A 279 44.90 -1.74 42.15
C ASP A 279 46.04 -0.80 41.69
N ALA A 280 46.76 -0.21 42.64
CA ALA A 280 47.88 0.69 42.41
C ALA A 280 49.13 0.20 43.15
N ALA A 281 50.28 0.23 42.48
CA ALA A 281 51.57 0.11 43.16
C ALA A 281 51.90 1.41 43.94
N GLU A 282 52.92 1.37 44.81
CA GLU A 282 53.36 2.54 45.58
C GLU A 282 53.63 3.76 44.66
N GLY A 283 53.17 4.94 45.08
CA GLY A 283 53.37 6.19 44.36
C GLY A 283 52.17 6.72 43.57
N GLY A 284 50.97 6.20 43.82
CA GLY A 284 49.73 6.75 43.28
C GLY A 284 48.47 5.94 43.61
N GLN A 285 47.37 6.34 43.01
CA GLN A 285 46.04 5.71 43.11
C GLN A 285 45.55 5.24 41.74
N ALA A 286 44.57 4.32 41.74
CA ALA A 286 43.95 3.76 40.55
C ALA A 286 42.44 3.64 40.73
N ILE A 287 41.67 4.02 39.70
CA ILE A 287 40.20 3.99 39.68
C ILE A 287 39.75 3.10 38.51
N GLY A 288 38.73 2.26 38.75
CA GLY A 288 38.13 1.40 37.73
C GLY A 288 37.64 0.02 38.21
N SER A 289 37.71 -0.28 39.51
CA SER A 289 37.18 -1.54 40.05
C SER A 289 35.65 -1.59 40.04
N GLY A 290 35.07 -2.73 39.68
CA GLY A 290 33.61 -2.90 39.67
C GLY A 290 33.11 -4.13 38.93
N TYR A 291 31.81 -4.40 39.03
CA TYR A 291 31.11 -5.41 38.21
C TYR A 291 30.67 -4.79 36.88
N TYR A 292 31.04 -5.41 35.77
CA TYR A 292 30.76 -4.92 34.43
C TYR A 292 30.11 -6.02 33.57
N GLY A 293 28.93 -5.75 33.02
CA GLY A 293 28.27 -6.62 32.04
C GLY A 293 29.08 -6.70 30.74
N TYR A 294 29.12 -7.84 30.06
CA TYR A 294 29.71 -7.91 28.71
C TYR A 294 29.05 -6.88 27.78
N GLY A 295 29.87 -6.18 26.98
CA GLY A 295 29.46 -5.09 26.09
C GLY A 295 29.46 -3.69 26.73
N THR A 296 29.67 -3.56 28.05
CA THR A 296 29.78 -2.25 28.71
C THR A 296 31.17 -1.63 28.55
N LEU A 297 31.24 -0.29 28.58
CA LEU A 297 32.50 0.45 28.53
C LEU A 297 33.10 0.60 29.94
N VAL A 298 34.30 0.07 30.14
CA VAL A 298 35.08 0.21 31.38
C VAL A 298 36.05 1.37 31.22
N ALA A 299 36.07 2.30 32.16
CA ALA A 299 36.97 3.46 32.17
C ALA A 299 37.97 3.35 33.33
N MET A 300 39.24 3.59 33.03
CA MET A 300 40.36 3.40 33.94
C MET A 300 41.17 4.69 34.06
N GLU A 301 41.53 5.07 35.28
CA GLU A 301 42.33 6.27 35.56
C GLU A 301 43.35 6.03 36.67
N ALA A 302 44.62 6.33 36.39
CA ALA A 302 45.70 6.33 37.37
C ALA A 302 45.96 7.77 37.84
N ILE A 303 46.27 7.99 39.12
CA ILE A 303 46.54 9.30 39.71
C ILE A 303 47.88 9.21 40.46
N PRO A 304 49.01 9.69 39.89
CA PRO A 304 50.30 9.69 40.58
C PRO A 304 50.29 10.61 41.82
N ASP A 305 50.95 10.17 42.87
CA ASP A 305 51.26 11.00 44.04
C ASP A 305 52.39 11.99 43.72
N SER A 306 52.53 13.02 44.55
CA SER A 306 53.60 14.01 44.38
C SER A 306 54.99 13.36 44.39
N GLY A 307 55.83 13.71 43.41
CA GLY A 307 57.16 13.13 43.25
C GLY A 307 57.20 11.77 42.52
N TYR A 308 56.06 11.28 42.03
CA TYR A 308 55.97 10.05 41.23
C TYR A 308 55.44 10.32 39.81
N VAL A 309 55.85 9.49 38.87
CA VAL A 309 55.42 9.51 37.47
C VAL A 309 54.75 8.18 37.13
N PHE A 310 53.59 8.22 36.45
CA PHE A 310 52.92 7.03 35.95
C PHE A 310 53.76 6.36 34.85
N THR A 311 53.93 5.05 34.94
CA THR A 311 54.79 4.28 34.02
C THR A 311 54.01 3.28 33.17
N GLY A 312 52.79 2.92 33.55
CA GLY A 312 51.91 2.07 32.73
C GLY A 312 50.92 1.23 33.52
N TRP A 313 49.89 0.77 32.81
CA TRP A 313 48.93 -0.22 33.27
C TRP A 313 49.40 -1.62 32.90
N LYS A 314 49.44 -2.53 33.86
CA LYS A 314 49.81 -3.93 33.60
C LYS A 314 48.72 -4.90 34.02
N SER A 315 48.69 -6.05 33.36
CA SER A 315 47.72 -7.13 33.59
C SER A 315 48.32 -8.50 33.22
N GLY A 316 47.50 -9.56 33.27
CA GLY A 316 47.90 -10.96 33.07
C GLY A 316 48.66 -11.55 34.26
N ASP A 317 49.22 -12.75 34.07
CA ASP A 317 49.91 -13.50 35.12
C ASP A 317 51.00 -12.65 35.80
N ASN A 318 50.80 -12.38 37.10
CA ASN A 318 51.68 -11.54 37.90
C ASN A 318 51.94 -10.14 37.33
N PHE A 319 50.97 -9.55 36.59
CA PHE A 319 51.06 -8.22 36.00
C PHE A 319 52.28 -8.01 35.08
N LYS A 320 52.62 -9.02 34.27
CA LYS A 320 53.76 -8.95 33.34
C LYS A 320 53.44 -8.25 32.01
N THR A 321 52.18 -8.21 31.61
CA THR A 321 51.75 -7.65 30.31
C THR A 321 51.49 -6.17 30.44
N LEU A 322 52.22 -5.33 29.70
CA LEU A 322 51.92 -3.90 29.58
C LEU A 322 50.72 -3.71 28.66
N ILE A 323 49.66 -3.10 29.17
CA ILE A 323 48.42 -2.81 28.43
C ILE A 323 48.54 -1.47 27.72
N THR A 324 48.93 -0.43 28.46
CA THR A 324 49.09 0.92 27.91
C THR A 324 49.95 1.80 28.84
N ALA A 325 50.64 2.78 28.25
CA ALA A 325 51.34 3.84 28.96
C ALA A 325 50.47 5.09 29.18
N ASN A 326 49.22 5.08 28.69
CA ASN A 326 48.30 6.19 28.87
C ASN A 326 47.68 6.16 30.28
N LYS A 327 47.77 7.29 30.99
CA LYS A 327 47.20 7.48 32.33
C LYS A 327 45.69 7.17 32.41
N LYS A 328 44.97 7.42 31.30
CA LYS A 328 43.56 7.11 31.13
C LYS A 328 43.37 6.21 29.91
N PHE A 329 42.54 5.18 30.04
CA PHE A 329 42.10 4.37 28.91
C PHE A 329 40.72 3.77 29.17
N HIS A 330 40.07 3.33 28.09
CA HIS A 330 38.79 2.64 28.15
C HIS A 330 38.82 1.41 27.25
N PHE A 331 37.99 0.42 27.59
CA PHE A 331 37.81 -0.78 26.78
C PHE A 331 36.38 -1.32 26.93
N VAL A 332 35.94 -2.14 25.98
CA VAL A 332 34.65 -2.83 26.06
C VAL A 332 34.83 -4.16 26.78
N MET A 333 34.00 -4.43 27.78
CA MET A 333 34.01 -5.68 28.55
C MET A 333 33.67 -6.88 27.64
N THR A 334 34.55 -7.87 27.54
CA THR A 334 34.35 -9.10 26.75
C THR A 334 34.94 -10.29 27.49
N GLU A 335 34.61 -11.53 27.08
CA GLU A 335 35.18 -12.76 27.67
C GLU A 335 36.72 -12.85 27.59
N LYS A 336 37.36 -12.04 26.74
CA LYS A 336 38.82 -12.08 26.51
C LYS A 336 39.60 -11.03 27.28
N VAL A 337 38.94 -10.12 28.00
CA VAL A 337 39.64 -9.08 28.78
C VAL A 337 40.15 -9.67 30.08
N PHE A 338 41.27 -9.14 30.57
CA PHE A 338 41.76 -9.54 31.89
C PHE A 338 40.84 -9.01 32.99
N ASN A 339 40.77 -9.74 34.10
CA ASN A 339 39.94 -9.41 35.26
C ASN A 339 40.70 -8.62 36.36
N ALA A 340 42.00 -8.35 36.18
CA ALA A 340 42.81 -7.62 37.14
C ALA A 340 43.81 -6.67 36.46
N TYR A 341 43.87 -5.41 36.88
CA TYR A 341 44.80 -4.41 36.37
C TYR A 341 45.53 -3.71 37.52
N ARG A 342 46.81 -3.40 37.32
CA ARG A 342 47.59 -2.62 38.28
C ARG A 342 48.27 -1.43 37.63
N ALA A 343 48.13 -0.25 38.23
CA ALA A 343 48.85 0.97 37.86
C ALA A 343 50.25 0.97 38.49
N TYR A 344 51.28 1.29 37.72
CA TYR A 344 52.67 1.39 38.21
C TYR A 344 53.23 2.80 38.13
N PHE A 345 54.02 3.18 39.14
CA PHE A 345 54.61 4.52 39.29
C PHE A 345 56.11 4.42 39.61
N ALA A 346 56.88 5.46 39.29
CA ALA A 346 58.30 5.56 39.62
C ALA A 346 58.63 6.93 40.23
N LYS A 347 59.53 6.97 41.22
CA LYS A 347 60.01 8.23 41.83
C LYS A 347 60.73 9.08 40.78
N GLY A 348 60.31 10.33 40.63
CA GLY A 348 61.00 11.31 39.79
C GLY A 348 62.38 11.63 40.39
N SER A 349 63.45 11.49 39.61
CA SER A 349 64.79 11.87 40.03
C SER A 349 64.95 13.39 40.02
N THR A 350 65.21 14.00 41.18
CA THR A 350 65.73 15.38 41.27
C THR A 350 67.24 15.34 41.09
N GLY A 351 67.71 15.47 39.85
CA GLY A 351 69.14 15.57 39.52
C GLY A 351 69.43 16.83 38.70
N SER A 352 70.04 17.83 39.33
CA SER A 352 70.59 19.00 38.65
C SER A 352 72.01 18.71 38.15
N SER A 353 72.21 18.70 36.83
CA SER A 353 73.46 19.13 36.20
C SER A 353 73.32 19.32 34.69
N LYS A 354 73.59 20.56 34.26
CA LYS A 354 73.98 21.07 32.94
C LYS A 354 73.40 20.38 31.68
N VAL A 355 72.49 21.12 31.05
CA VAL A 355 72.08 21.03 29.65
C VAL A 355 73.29 21.01 28.72
N SER A 356 73.40 19.96 27.90
CA SER A 356 74.13 19.98 26.63
C SER A 356 73.47 18.99 25.67
N GLY A 357 73.00 19.50 24.53
CA GLY A 357 72.61 18.71 23.37
C GLY A 357 71.10 18.53 23.16
N SER A 358 70.37 19.61 22.87
CA SER A 358 69.07 19.48 22.21
C SER A 358 69.31 19.30 20.70
N GLU A 359 69.07 18.10 20.18
CA GLU A 359 69.16 17.83 18.73
C GLU A 359 68.17 18.72 17.96
N ALA A 360 68.62 19.22 16.81
CA ALA A 360 67.78 19.94 15.86
C ALA A 360 66.65 19.04 15.35
N LYS A 361 65.40 19.52 15.40
CA LYS A 361 64.21 18.76 15.00
C LYS A 361 63.28 19.59 14.13
N ALA A 362 62.74 18.95 13.09
CA ALA A 362 61.71 19.50 12.22
C ALA A 362 60.52 18.54 12.21
N TYR A 363 59.32 19.02 12.49
CA TYR A 363 58.09 18.23 12.42
C TYR A 363 56.88 19.08 12.03
N TYR A 364 55.86 18.43 11.47
CA TYR A 364 54.64 19.08 10.99
C TYR A 364 53.46 18.69 11.88
N ALA A 365 52.81 19.69 12.48
CA ALA A 365 51.63 19.53 13.33
C ALA A 365 50.65 20.66 13.06
N GLU A 366 49.35 20.36 13.09
CA GLU A 366 48.26 21.35 12.99
C GLU A 366 48.37 22.33 11.80
N GLY A 367 48.83 21.86 10.64
CA GLY A 367 48.85 22.67 9.41
C GLY A 367 50.11 23.56 9.23
N THR A 368 51.08 23.48 10.15
CA THR A 368 52.26 24.35 10.13
C THR A 368 53.56 23.57 10.39
N LEU A 369 54.65 23.97 9.74
CA LEU A 369 55.98 23.39 9.98
C LEU A 369 56.60 24.00 11.25
N HIS A 370 57.01 23.15 12.19
CA HIS A 370 57.70 23.53 13.42
C HIS A 370 59.17 23.11 13.36
N LEU A 371 60.06 24.07 13.59
CA LEU A 371 61.52 23.90 13.59
C LEU A 371 62.07 24.29 14.96
N ALA A 372 62.73 23.37 15.64
CA ALA A 372 63.26 23.58 16.99
C ALA A 372 64.78 23.32 17.05
N ASN A 373 65.48 24.13 17.86
CA ASN A 373 66.93 24.06 18.11
C ASN A 373 67.84 24.35 16.90
N LEU A 374 67.43 25.23 15.97
CA LEU A 374 68.19 25.59 14.76
C LEU A 374 68.68 27.05 14.73
N GLU A 375 68.68 27.74 15.87
CA GLU A 375 69.01 29.16 16.01
C GLU A 375 70.41 29.52 15.43
N GLY A 376 70.47 30.60 14.66
CA GLY A 376 71.67 31.09 13.98
C GLY A 376 72.00 30.40 12.65
N SER A 377 71.22 29.41 12.23
CA SER A 377 71.42 28.68 10.96
C SER A 377 70.66 29.32 9.80
N ASP A 378 71.25 29.29 8.62
CA ASP A 378 70.59 29.64 7.36
C ASP A 378 69.79 28.43 6.87
N ILE A 379 68.47 28.57 6.82
CA ILE A 379 67.52 27.50 6.48
C ILE A 379 67.01 27.70 5.07
N SER A 380 66.98 26.61 4.29
CA SER A 380 66.35 26.55 2.98
C SER A 380 65.49 25.31 2.85
N VAL A 381 64.33 25.42 2.18
CA VAL A 381 63.39 24.32 1.96
C VAL A 381 63.14 24.17 0.46
N HIS A 382 63.29 22.94 -0.02
CA HIS A 382 63.14 22.58 -1.42
C HIS A 382 62.07 21.51 -1.59
N THR A 383 61.38 21.52 -2.71
CA THR A 383 60.60 20.35 -3.16
C THR A 383 61.54 19.22 -3.60
N ILE A 384 61.01 18.00 -3.67
CA ILE A 384 61.82 16.82 -4.01
C ILE A 384 62.42 16.84 -5.43
N ASP A 385 61.89 17.66 -6.32
CA ASP A 385 62.43 17.95 -7.66
C ASP A 385 63.56 19.00 -7.65
N GLY A 386 63.92 19.52 -6.48
CA GLY A 386 65.06 20.42 -6.25
C GLY A 386 64.73 21.91 -6.31
N ARG A 387 63.47 22.30 -6.51
CA ARG A 387 63.07 23.73 -6.54
C ARG A 387 63.01 24.32 -5.12
N GLN A 388 63.70 25.45 -4.90
CA GLN A 388 63.69 26.14 -3.60
C GLN A 388 62.39 26.92 -3.40
N ILE A 389 61.73 26.72 -2.26
CA ILE A 389 60.42 27.31 -1.95
C ILE A 389 60.50 28.27 -0.75
N LEU A 390 61.44 28.06 0.17
CA LEU A 390 61.61 28.94 1.33
C LEU A 390 63.10 29.11 1.64
N GLN A 391 63.54 30.32 2.02
CA GLN A 391 64.87 30.55 2.58
C GLN A 391 64.84 31.70 3.58
N PHE A 392 65.39 31.48 4.77
CA PHE A 392 65.46 32.49 5.82
C PHE A 392 66.53 32.13 6.86
N LYS A 393 66.94 33.12 7.66
CA LYS A 393 67.89 32.93 8.76
C LYS A 393 67.13 32.79 10.09
N ALA A 394 67.38 31.70 10.81
CA ALA A 394 66.65 31.40 12.04
C ALA A 394 67.17 32.25 13.21
N ASN A 395 66.40 33.26 13.62
CA ASN A 395 66.81 34.20 14.68
C ASN A 395 66.20 33.91 16.07
N ASN A 396 65.17 33.04 16.14
CA ASN A 396 64.49 32.64 17.38
C ASN A 396 64.33 31.10 17.43
N THR A 397 63.97 30.56 18.60
CA THR A 397 63.88 29.11 18.87
C THR A 397 62.83 28.35 18.07
N GLU A 398 61.83 29.02 17.50
CA GLU A 398 60.78 28.39 16.70
C GLU A 398 60.30 29.32 15.56
N HIS A 399 60.19 28.78 14.33
CA HIS A 399 59.73 29.50 13.14
C HIS A 399 58.66 28.67 12.43
N SER A 400 57.59 29.34 11.99
CA SER A 400 56.41 28.72 11.38
C SER A 400 56.16 29.26 9.97
N ALA A 401 55.96 28.35 9.02
CA ALA A 401 55.61 28.67 7.63
C ALA A 401 54.58 27.68 7.10
N ALA A 402 53.57 28.18 6.39
CA ALA A 402 52.55 27.37 5.73
C ALA A 402 53.07 26.88 4.37
N LEU A 403 53.03 25.57 4.15
CA LEU A 403 53.47 24.93 2.91
C LEU A 403 52.34 24.07 2.34
N PRO A 404 52.13 24.04 1.01
CA PRO A 404 51.15 23.15 0.38
C PRO A 404 51.47 21.67 0.63
N ALA A 405 50.48 20.79 0.52
CA ALA A 405 50.68 19.35 0.65
C ALA A 405 51.70 18.84 -0.38
N GLY A 406 52.67 18.05 0.08
CA GLY A 406 53.82 17.64 -0.71
C GLY A 406 54.97 17.10 0.14
N ILE A 407 56.00 16.58 -0.53
CA ILE A 407 57.21 16.08 0.11
C ILE A 407 58.34 17.08 -0.08
N TYR A 408 58.96 17.49 1.01
CA TYR A 408 59.98 18.53 1.03
C TYR A 408 61.26 18.05 1.70
N ILE A 409 62.36 18.70 1.32
CA ILE A 409 63.68 18.55 1.91
C ILE A 409 64.05 19.89 2.52
N LEU A 410 64.32 19.90 3.82
CA LEU A 410 64.87 21.04 4.53
C LEU A 410 66.37 20.87 4.66
N ASP A 411 67.10 21.94 4.37
CA ASP A 411 68.54 22.04 4.51
C ASP A 411 68.90 23.25 5.36
N ALA A 412 69.53 22.97 6.50
CA ALA A 412 69.92 23.95 7.50
C ALA A 412 71.45 23.98 7.61
N THR A 413 72.04 25.12 7.30
CA THR A 413 73.50 25.33 7.35
C THR A 413 73.84 26.44 8.33
N GLY A 414 74.59 26.11 9.38
CA GLY A 414 75.03 27.09 10.38
C GLY A 414 76.30 26.62 11.09
N GLY A 415 76.87 27.47 11.95
CA GLY A 415 78.17 27.24 12.61
C GLY A 415 78.32 25.94 13.46
N LYS A 416 77.28 25.10 13.53
CA LYS A 416 77.28 23.77 14.16
C LYS A 416 77.20 22.59 13.16
N GLY A 417 77.22 22.86 11.86
CA GLY A 417 77.17 21.85 10.79
C GLY A 417 75.97 22.01 9.85
N ARG A 418 75.88 21.11 8.86
CA ARG A 418 74.75 21.04 7.91
C ARG A 418 73.80 19.93 8.34
N HIS A 419 72.51 20.24 8.40
CA HIS A 419 71.45 19.29 8.74
C HIS A 419 70.42 19.23 7.62
N VAL A 420 70.13 18.01 7.14
CA VAL A 420 69.16 17.78 6.07
C VAL A 420 68.07 16.83 6.56
N ALA A 421 66.82 17.24 6.44
CA ALA A 421 65.67 16.45 6.88
C ALA A 421 64.59 16.40 5.80
N LYS A 422 64.00 15.22 5.59
CA LYS A 422 62.87 15.02 4.69
C LYS A 422 61.57 14.91 5.49
N PHE A 423 60.55 15.64 5.09
CA PHE A 423 59.23 15.59 5.73
C PHE A 423 58.10 15.67 4.71
N VAL A 424 56.92 15.21 5.12
CA VAL A 424 55.73 15.13 4.28
C VAL A 424 54.65 16.01 4.88
N VAL A 425 54.16 16.96 4.09
CA VAL A 425 53.00 17.78 4.39
C VAL A 425 51.80 17.11 3.75
N LYS A 426 50.81 16.74 4.57
CA LYS A 426 49.56 16.12 4.12
C LYS A 426 48.46 17.18 4.11
N GLU A 427 47.53 17.09 3.16
CA GLU A 427 46.34 17.96 3.09
C GLU A 427 45.51 17.93 4.38
#